data_AF-A0A7Y4TLG4-F1
#
_entry.id   AF-A0A7Y4TLG4-F1
#
_cell.length_a   1.000
_cell.length_b   1.000
_cell.length_c   1.000
_cell.angle_alpha   90.00
_cell.angle_beta   90.00
_cell.angle_gamma   90.00
#
_symmetry.space_group_name_H-M   'P 1'
#
loop_
_entity.id
_entity.type
_entity.pdbx_description
1 polymer ?
#
loop_
_entity_poly.entity_id
_entity_poly.type
_entity_poly.pdbx_seq_one_letter_code
_entity_poly.pdbx_strand_id
1 'polypeptide(L)'
;MHPNPLPRSLAARAVAWSGAGMAVLSIAGFAALLAGGLDHGARAGTGRATPLGAVAIDVALFSSFALHHSLFARGPVRRLVSKWLSVELERPAYVWLSSLWFLLVVVAWQPLPGTVWQLSGAGAQE
;
A
#
# COMPACT_ATOMS: atom_id res chain seq x y z
N MET A 1 -24.07 33.28 17.06
CA MET A 1 -24.80 32.52 16.02
C MET A 1 -23.77 31.65 15.30
N HIS A 2 -23.52 30.44 15.81
CA HIS A 2 -22.61 29.50 15.16
C HIS A 2 -23.29 28.96 13.89
N PRO A 3 -22.68 29.07 12.70
CA PRO A 3 -23.24 28.43 11.52
C PRO A 3 -23.30 26.92 11.76
N ASN A 4 -24.51 26.39 11.56
CA ASN A 4 -24.83 24.97 11.55
C ASN A 4 -23.85 24.24 10.60
N PRO A 5 -23.14 23.17 11.01
CA PRO A 5 -22.32 22.41 10.07
C PRO A 5 -23.25 21.79 9.03
N LEU A 6 -23.04 22.13 7.76
CA LEU A 6 -23.81 21.67 6.61
C LEU A 6 -24.10 20.14 6.68
N PRO A 7 -25.27 19.67 6.22
CA PRO A 7 -25.60 18.25 6.21
C PRO A 7 -24.57 17.48 5.38
N ARG A 8 -23.80 16.61 6.05
CA ARG A 8 -22.80 15.71 5.43
C ARG A 8 -23.49 14.87 4.37
N SER A 9 -23.18 15.11 3.09
CA SER A 9 -23.83 14.39 1.99
C SER A 9 -23.66 12.87 2.17
N LEU A 10 -24.74 12.10 1.97
CA LEU A 10 -24.70 10.62 2.06
C LEU A 10 -23.69 10.03 1.07
N ALA A 11 -23.50 10.69 -0.07
CA ALA A 11 -22.50 10.35 -1.07
C ALA A 11 -21.07 10.43 -0.52
N ALA A 12 -20.69 11.52 0.15
CA ALA A 12 -19.35 11.66 0.75
C ALA A 12 -19.09 10.58 1.81
N ARG A 13 -20.12 10.22 2.60
CA ARG A 13 -20.02 9.12 3.56
C ARG A 13 -19.83 7.77 2.87
N ALA A 14 -20.58 7.49 1.81
CA ALA A 14 -20.45 6.26 1.03
C ALA A 14 -19.04 6.11 0.44
N VAL A 15 -18.48 7.19 -0.12
CA VAL A 15 -17.10 7.20 -0.66
C VAL A 15 -16.05 6.99 0.44
N ALA A 16 -16.26 7.54 1.64
CA ALA A 16 -15.37 7.34 2.77
C ALA A 16 -15.37 5.88 3.25
N TRP A 17 -16.56 5.28 3.40
CA TRP A 17 -16.71 3.91 3.85
C TRP A 17 -16.21 2.88 2.82
N SER A 18 -16.38 3.17 1.53
CA SER A 18 -15.82 2.30 0.48
C SER A 18 -14.29 2.31 0.48
N GLY A 19 -13.66 3.47 0.70
CA GLY A 19 -12.21 3.58 0.85
C GLY A 19 -11.70 2.82 2.08
N ALA A 20 -12.38 2.95 3.22
CA ALA A 20 -12.06 2.19 4.43
C ALA A 20 -12.20 0.68 4.20
N GLY A 21 -13.25 0.25 3.50
CA GLY A 21 -13.44 -1.16 3.12
C GLY A 21 -12.30 -1.69 2.26
N MET A 22 -11.87 -0.94 1.24
CA MET A 22 -10.73 -1.34 0.40
C MET A 22 -9.42 -1.45 1.20
N ALA A 23 -9.18 -0.53 2.13
CA ALA A 23 -7.99 -0.58 2.99
C ALA A 23 -7.97 -1.84 3.85
N VAL A 24 -9.11 -2.17 4.48
CA VAL A 24 -9.24 -3.39 5.29
C VAL A 24 -9.05 -4.64 4.42
N LEU A 25 -9.66 -4.69 3.23
CA LEU A 25 -9.50 -5.81 2.30
C LEU A 25 -8.06 -5.98 1.84
N SER A 26 -7.35 -4.88 1.58
CA SER A 26 -5.96 -4.93 1.15
C SER A 26 -5.03 -5.43 2.25
N ILE A 27 -5.24 -4.98 3.50
CA ILE A 27 -4.49 -5.47 4.67
C ILE A 27 -4.82 -6.94 4.95
N ALA A 28 -6.10 -7.31 4.93
CA ALA A 28 -6.53 -8.69 5.15
C ALA A 28 -6.01 -9.64 4.06
N GLY A 29 -6.02 -9.20 2.80
CA GLY A 29 -5.45 -9.93 1.68
C GLY A 29 -3.94 -10.13 1.83
N PHE A 30 -3.21 -9.08 2.22
CA PHE A 30 -1.77 -9.21 2.51
C PHE A 30 -1.49 -10.13 3.70
N ALA A 31 -2.27 -10.03 4.77
CA ALA A 31 -2.16 -10.91 5.93
C ALA A 31 -2.45 -12.38 5.56
N ALA A 32 -3.44 -12.63 4.70
CA ALA A 32 -3.74 -13.96 4.18
C ALA A 32 -2.61 -14.48 3.27
N LEU A 33 -2.01 -13.62 2.43
CA LEU A 33 -0.83 -13.94 1.64
C LEU A 33 0.38 -14.28 2.53
N LEU A 34 0.59 -13.55 3.63
CA LEU A 34 1.62 -13.89 4.62
C LEU A 34 1.34 -15.24 5.29
N ALA A 35 0.10 -15.45 5.75
CA ALA A 35 -0.30 -16.68 6.43
C ALA A 35 -0.25 -17.92 5.53
N GLY A 36 -0.59 -17.78 4.24
CA GLY A 36 -0.50 -18.86 3.24
C GLY A 36 0.83 -18.90 2.46
N GLY A 37 1.73 -17.94 2.70
CA GLY A 37 2.89 -17.64 1.86
C GLY A 37 4.25 -17.86 2.52
N LEU A 38 4.31 -18.23 3.80
CA LEU A 38 5.57 -18.69 4.41
C LEU A 38 6.19 -19.89 3.66
N ASP A 39 5.37 -20.69 2.95
CA ASP A 39 5.84 -21.76 2.04
C ASP A 39 6.21 -21.28 0.62
N HIS A 40 5.81 -20.07 0.21
CA HIS A 40 6.03 -19.56 -1.14
C HIS A 40 7.45 -19.00 -1.35
N GLY A 41 8.23 -18.84 -0.27
CA GLY A 41 9.67 -18.55 -0.36
C GLY A 41 10.44 -19.58 -1.20
N ALA A 42 9.92 -20.80 -1.35
CA ALA A 42 10.50 -21.84 -2.19
C ALA A 42 10.22 -21.69 -3.70
N ARG A 43 9.21 -20.92 -4.12
CA ARG A 43 8.86 -20.71 -5.56
C ARG A 43 9.45 -19.44 -6.16
N ALA A 44 10.09 -18.62 -5.32
CA ALA A 44 10.82 -17.39 -5.65
C ALA A 44 11.92 -17.55 -6.73
N GLY A 45 12.39 -18.77 -7.00
CA GLY A 45 13.40 -19.06 -8.03
C GLY A 45 12.90 -18.96 -9.49
N THR A 46 11.66 -18.54 -9.74
CA THR A 46 11.08 -18.48 -11.09
C THR A 46 10.92 -17.05 -11.66
N GLY A 47 11.50 -16.05 -10.99
CA GLY A 47 11.48 -14.66 -11.47
C GLY A 47 12.10 -14.54 -12.87
N ARG A 48 11.32 -14.03 -13.83
CA ARG A 48 11.79 -13.70 -15.20
C ARG A 48 12.83 -12.57 -15.22
N ALA A 49 12.88 -11.76 -14.15
CA ALA A 49 13.78 -10.62 -14.05
C ALA A 49 15.17 -11.06 -13.57
N THR A 50 16.21 -10.44 -14.11
CA THR A 50 17.56 -10.57 -13.56
C THR A 50 17.59 -9.99 -12.14
N PRO A 51 18.52 -10.42 -11.27
CA PRO A 51 18.59 -9.91 -9.89
C PRO A 51 18.66 -8.38 -9.81
N LEU A 52 19.41 -7.74 -10.72
CA LEU A 52 19.47 -6.28 -10.80
C LEU A 52 18.15 -5.65 -11.25
N GLY A 53 17.43 -6.31 -12.18
CA GLY A 53 16.11 -5.87 -12.61
C GLY A 53 15.07 -5.96 -11.49
N ALA A 54 15.08 -7.03 -10.71
CA ALA A 54 14.22 -7.19 -9.53
C ALA A 54 14.44 -6.07 -8.51
N VAL A 55 15.71 -5.81 -8.14
CA VAL A 55 16.08 -4.70 -7.24
C VAL A 55 15.61 -3.35 -7.79
N ALA A 56 15.80 -3.08 -9.08
CA ALA A 56 15.38 -1.82 -9.67
C ALA A 56 13.85 -1.62 -9.58
N ILE A 57 13.07 -2.68 -9.81
CA ILE A 57 11.61 -2.67 -9.68
C ILE A 57 11.20 -2.42 -8.23
N ASP A 58 11.76 -3.17 -7.27
CA ASP A 58 11.39 -3.04 -5.85
C ASP A 58 11.75 -1.67 -5.29
N VAL A 59 12.93 -1.14 -5.66
CA VAL A 59 13.36 0.23 -5.29
C VAL A 59 12.40 1.27 -5.89
N ALA A 60 12.00 1.11 -7.15
CA ALA A 60 11.05 2.02 -7.79
C ALA A 60 9.66 1.97 -7.14
N LEU A 61 9.16 0.76 -6.81
CA LEU A 61 7.89 0.55 -6.12
C LEU A 61 7.89 1.23 -4.75
N PHE A 62 8.90 0.95 -3.92
CA PHE A 62 9.02 1.57 -2.59
C PHE A 62 9.25 3.07 -2.66
N SER A 63 10.11 3.54 -3.57
CA SER A 63 10.36 4.98 -3.72
C SER A 63 9.08 5.72 -4.13
N SER A 64 8.28 5.14 -5.04
CA SER A 64 7.02 5.72 -5.46
C SER A 64 6.00 5.75 -4.33
N PHE A 65 5.88 4.66 -3.56
CA PHE A 65 5.02 4.60 -2.38
C PHE A 65 5.44 5.63 -1.31
N ALA A 66 6.74 5.67 -0.98
CA ALA A 66 7.30 6.60 0.00
C ALA A 66 7.16 8.06 -0.44
N LEU A 67 7.36 8.33 -1.73
CA LEU A 67 7.16 9.65 -2.31
C LEU A 67 5.68 10.06 -2.22
N HIS A 68 4.74 9.20 -2.63
CA HIS A 68 3.31 9.46 -2.50
C HIS A 68 2.93 9.80 -1.04
N HIS A 69 3.41 9.01 -0.09
CA HIS A 69 3.15 9.25 1.33
C HIS A 69 3.78 10.55 1.83
N SER A 70 5.02 10.84 1.43
CA SER A 70 5.77 12.04 1.85
C SER A 70 5.23 13.33 1.23
N LEU A 71 4.78 13.28 -0.03
CA LEU A 71 4.17 14.42 -0.70
C LEU A 71 2.91 14.86 0.04
N PHE A 72 2.15 13.92 0.60
CA PHE A 72 0.95 14.21 1.35
C PHE A 72 1.21 14.94 2.69
N ALA A 73 2.37 14.69 3.32
CA ALA A 73 2.80 15.43 4.52
C ALA A 73 3.15 16.91 4.21
N ARG A 74 3.41 17.23 2.93
CA ARG A 74 3.84 18.57 2.52
C ARG A 74 2.65 19.47 2.19
N GLY A 75 2.53 20.58 2.94
CA GLY A 75 1.48 21.59 2.75
C GLY A 75 1.28 22.13 1.32
N PRO A 76 2.32 22.33 0.48
CA PRO A 76 2.13 22.79 -0.90
C PRO A 76 1.34 21.82 -1.78
N VAL A 77 1.59 20.51 -1.65
CA VAL A 77 0.87 19.48 -2.41
C VAL A 77 -0.59 19.44 -1.96
N ARG A 78 -0.82 19.46 -0.64
CA ARG A 78 -2.18 19.54 -0.08
C ARG A 78 -2.95 20.73 -0.64
N ARG A 79 -2.34 21.92 -0.66
CA ARG A 79 -2.95 23.13 -1.25
C ARG A 79 -3.25 23.01 -2.75
N LEU A 80 -2.44 22.27 -3.51
CA LEU A 80 -2.72 22.01 -4.92
C LEU A 80 -3.90 21.05 -5.06
N VAL A 81 -3.90 19.97 -4.28
CA VAL A 81 -4.98 18.96 -4.28
C VAL A 81 -6.32 19.58 -3.88
N SER A 82 -6.35 20.45 -2.86
CA SER A 82 -7.58 21.14 -2.43
C SER A 82 -8.16 22.09 -3.49
N LYS A 83 -7.44 22.41 -4.58
CA LYS A 83 -7.99 23.15 -5.73
C LYS A 83 -8.84 22.27 -6.65
N TRP A 84 -8.58 20.96 -6.65
CA TRP A 84 -9.23 19.99 -7.54
C TRP A 84 -10.21 19.09 -6.80
N LEU A 85 -9.93 18.75 -5.53
CA LEU A 85 -10.81 17.98 -4.66
C LEU A 85 -11.46 18.86 -3.60
N SER A 86 -12.75 18.62 -3.33
CA SER A 86 -13.43 19.23 -2.20
C SER A 86 -12.82 18.75 -0.88
N VAL A 87 -12.89 19.61 0.15
CA VAL A 87 -12.33 19.31 1.47
C VAL A 87 -12.90 18.02 2.09
N GLU A 88 -14.12 17.64 1.70
CA GLU A 88 -14.79 16.41 2.15
C GLU A 88 -14.20 15.15 1.52
N LEU A 89 -13.68 15.24 0.30
CA LEU A 89 -13.13 14.11 -0.45
C LEU A 89 -11.62 13.94 -0.28
N GLU A 90 -10.95 14.91 0.32
CA GLU A 90 -9.49 14.88 0.55
C GLU A 90 -9.06 13.63 1.37
N ARG A 91 -9.79 13.33 2.45
CA ARG A 91 -9.49 12.17 3.31
C ARG A 91 -9.81 10.82 2.63
N PRO A 92 -11.00 10.61 2.03
CA PRO A 92 -11.28 9.39 1.29
C PRO A 92 -10.30 9.14 0.14
N ALA A 93 -9.99 10.17 -0.66
CA ALA A 93 -9.07 10.04 -1.79
C ALA A 93 -7.68 9.57 -1.34
N TYR A 94 -7.20 10.04 -0.20
CA TYR A 94 -5.95 9.58 0.40
C TYR A 94 -5.98 8.07 0.72
N VAL A 95 -7.06 7.60 1.34
CA VAL A 95 -7.20 6.18 1.71
C VAL A 95 -7.24 5.30 0.47
N TRP A 96 -7.96 5.72 -0.57
CA TRP A 96 -7.98 5.04 -1.87
C TRP A 96 -6.60 4.96 -2.52
N LEU A 97 -5.89 6.09 -2.61
CA LEU A 97 -4.58 6.16 -3.26
C LEU A 97 -3.53 5.36 -2.49
N SER A 98 -3.57 5.40 -1.16
CA SER A 98 -2.69 4.59 -0.31
C SER A 98 -2.96 3.09 -0.45
N SER A 99 -4.24 2.69 -0.48
CA SER A 99 -4.63 1.28 -0.66
C SER A 99 -4.21 0.75 -2.02
N LEU A 100 -4.37 1.57 -3.08
CA LEU A 100 -3.95 1.20 -4.42
C LEU A 100 -2.43 1.04 -4.53
N TRP A 101 -1.66 1.98 -3.97
CA TRP A 101 -0.20 1.87 -3.96
C TRP A 101 0.28 0.67 -3.17
N PHE A 102 -0.31 0.41 -2.00
CA PHE A 102 0.03 -0.75 -1.20
C PHE A 102 -0.26 -2.05 -1.96
N LEU A 103 -1.43 -2.16 -2.60
CA LEU A 103 -1.76 -3.29 -3.47
C LEU A 103 -0.75 -3.46 -4.61
N LEU A 104 -0.34 -2.36 -5.25
CA LEU A 104 0.66 -2.39 -6.31
C LEU A 104 2.00 -2.95 -5.81
N VAL A 105 2.47 -2.51 -4.63
CA VAL A 105 3.69 -3.04 -4.01
C VAL A 105 3.57 -4.54 -3.78
N VAL A 106 2.44 -4.99 -3.22
CA VAL A 106 2.21 -6.42 -2.94
C VAL A 106 2.19 -7.28 -4.21
N VAL A 107 1.50 -6.82 -5.25
CA VAL A 107 1.33 -7.59 -6.50
C VAL A 107 2.58 -7.55 -7.38
N ALA A 108 3.27 -6.42 -7.45
CA ALA A 108 4.43 -6.23 -8.31
C ALA A 108 5.77 -6.55 -7.65
N TRP A 109 5.76 -6.94 -6.37
CA TRP A 109 6.95 -7.35 -5.61
C TRP A 109 7.78 -8.40 -6.37
N GLN A 110 9.09 -8.18 -6.47
CA GLN A 110 9.99 -9.14 -7.10
C GLN A 110 10.75 -9.96 -6.03
N PRO A 111 10.72 -11.30 -6.10
CA PRO A 111 11.55 -12.11 -5.24
C PRO A 111 13.03 -11.97 -5.65
N LEU A 112 13.90 -11.65 -4.68
CA LEU A 112 15.34 -11.71 -4.89
C LEU A 112 15.84 -13.15 -4.70
N PRO A 113 16.59 -13.71 -5.65
CA PRO A 113 17.21 -15.02 -5.49
C PRO A 113 18.39 -14.94 -4.51
N GLY A 114 18.52 -15.95 -3.65
CA GLY A 114 19.61 -16.07 -2.69
C GLY A 114 19.11 -16.17 -1.26
N THR A 115 19.91 -16.81 -0.41
CA THR A 115 19.61 -16.94 1.01
C THR A 115 20.33 -15.84 1.78
N VAL A 116 19.57 -14.88 2.33
CA VAL A 116 20.15 -13.77 3.10
C VAL A 116 20.49 -14.21 4.53
N TRP A 117 19.72 -15.13 5.11
CA TRP A 117 19.96 -15.69 6.43
C TRP A 117 19.66 -17.19 6.44
N GLN A 118 20.53 -17.96 7.10
CA GLN A 118 20.31 -19.36 7.43
C GLN A 118 20.27 -19.47 8.95
N LEU A 119 19.17 -20.00 9.49
CA LEU A 119 19.09 -20.33 10.90
C LEU A 119 19.65 -21.73 11.09
N SER A 120 20.69 -21.87 11.91
CA SER A 120 21.24 -23.17 12.31
C SER A 120 21.05 -23.34 13.81
N GLY A 121 20.14 -24.22 14.23
CA GLY A 121 19.85 -24.47 15.64
C GLY A 121 18.65 -25.41 15.85
N ALA A 122 18.51 -25.93 17.06
CA ALA A 122 17.55 -26.99 17.42
C ALA A 122 16.05 -26.63 17.26
N GLY A 123 15.70 -25.39 16.91
CA GLY A 123 14.34 -24.96 16.56
C GLY A 123 14.09 -24.81 15.06
N ALA A 124 15.03 -25.25 14.20
CA ALA A 124 14.94 -25.13 12.74
C ALA A 124 14.40 -26.40 12.04
N GLN A 125 13.89 -27.38 12.81
CA GLN A 125 13.25 -28.57 12.27
C GLN A 125 11.85 -28.71 12.87
N GLU A 126 10.84 -28.26 12.15
CA GLU A 126 9.50 -28.88 12.07
C GLU A 126 8.99 -28.77 10.62
#